data_AF-A0A7R9VGM4-F1
#
_entry.id   AF-A0A7R9VGM4-F1
#
_cell.length_a   1.000
_cell.length_b   1.000
_cell.length_c   1.000
_cell.angle_alpha   90.00
_cell.angle_beta   90.00
_cell.angle_gamma   90.00
#
_symmetry.space_group_name_H-M   'P 1'
#
loop_
_entity.id
_entity.type
_entity.pdbx_description
1 polymer ?
#
loop_
_entity_poly.entity_id
_entity_poly.type
_entity_poly.pdbx_seq_one_letter_code
_entity_poly.pdbx_strand_id
1 'polypeptide(L)'
;MRTLRAVGTGVLLCAVLSATLLPDLAVAQDSAGDPTVSAKLVDYILKKSWDEFVTELQREDMDANQPSPTGKLPLCEAVKTRELKYVDALIQHGVTVSVKEPYTGASPILIAFQNNLPDIARMLLAYGADPEAQAKNGKSAKDVASSAAIKDLLDRWMKDGPMAFEDKPGTWVKATSATHDQSEYWYNKDTQEGRWNLPPSCSWQRVEHQDAHALYVNYVTGQV
;
A
#
# COMPACT_ATOMS: atom_id res chain seq x y z
N MET A 1 42.55 -17.86 -53.98
CA MET A 1 43.07 -17.24 -55.22
C MET A 1 41.92 -16.93 -56.17
N ARG A 2 41.50 -15.67 -56.27
CA ARG A 2 41.18 -14.96 -57.52
C ARG A 2 40.69 -13.56 -57.18
N THR A 3 41.21 -12.63 -57.96
CA THR A 3 41.36 -11.20 -57.74
C THR A 3 40.18 -10.40 -58.29
N LEU A 4 39.98 -9.23 -57.67
CA LEU A 4 39.32 -8.00 -58.12
C LEU A 4 38.90 -7.88 -59.59
N ARG A 5 37.71 -7.29 -59.79
CA ARG A 5 37.47 -6.33 -60.88
C ARG A 5 36.64 -5.15 -60.37
N ALA A 6 36.91 -4.02 -61.01
CA ALA A 6 36.66 -2.67 -60.54
C ALA A 6 35.71 -1.93 -61.50
N VAL A 7 35.11 -0.86 -60.96
CA VAL A 7 34.74 0.43 -61.60
C VAL A 7 33.56 0.48 -62.58
N GLY A 8 32.70 1.48 -62.34
CA GLY A 8 31.72 2.03 -63.29
C GLY A 8 30.55 2.70 -62.56
N THR A 9 30.74 3.88 -61.95
CA THR A 9 30.24 5.19 -62.45
C THR A 9 28.72 5.31 -62.54
N GLY A 10 28.14 6.23 -61.77
CA GLY A 10 26.76 6.66 -61.94
C GLY A 10 26.27 7.52 -60.78
N VAL A 11 26.64 8.80 -60.80
CA VAL A 11 26.02 9.83 -59.95
C VAL A 11 24.58 10.03 -60.44
N LEU A 12 23.60 9.91 -59.56
CA LEU A 12 22.29 10.53 -59.76
C LEU A 12 21.79 11.07 -58.42
N LEU A 13 21.70 12.39 -58.38
CA LEU A 13 21.06 13.20 -57.35
C LEU A 13 19.61 12.73 -57.11
N CYS A 14 19.22 12.66 -55.84
CA CYS A 14 17.92 13.09 -55.31
C CYS A 14 18.08 13.11 -53.77
N ALA A 15 18.32 14.25 -53.16
CA ALA A 15 17.31 15.22 -52.74
C ALA A 15 16.34 14.63 -51.67
N VAL A 16 16.48 15.20 -50.46
CA VAL A 16 15.51 15.34 -49.38
C VAL A 16 14.80 14.10 -48.84
N LEU A 17 15.11 13.75 -47.58
CA LEU A 17 14.20 13.87 -46.43
C LEU A 17 14.94 13.36 -45.19
N SER A 18 15.37 14.28 -44.31
CA SER A 18 15.78 13.92 -42.95
C SER A 18 14.53 13.46 -42.19
N ALA A 19 14.22 12.17 -42.28
CA ALA A 19 13.26 11.53 -41.39
C ALA A 19 13.96 11.34 -40.04
N THR A 20 13.79 12.31 -39.13
CA THR A 20 14.02 12.07 -37.71
C THR A 20 13.10 10.93 -37.31
N LEU A 21 13.66 9.75 -37.03
CA LEU A 21 13.00 8.72 -36.25
C LEU A 21 12.64 9.33 -34.89
N LEU A 22 11.40 9.78 -34.76
CA LEU A 22 10.75 9.77 -33.47
C LEU A 22 10.35 8.31 -33.23
N PRO A 23 10.73 7.69 -32.10
CA PRO A 23 10.13 6.43 -31.71
C PRO A 23 8.63 6.65 -31.54
N ASP A 24 7.86 5.73 -32.09
CA ASP A 24 6.43 5.53 -31.87
C ASP A 24 6.06 5.94 -30.44
N LEU A 25 5.35 7.06 -30.32
CA LEU A 25 4.51 7.32 -29.15
C LEU A 25 3.45 6.23 -29.20
N ALA A 26 3.72 5.13 -28.51
CA ALA A 26 2.75 4.10 -28.22
C ALA A 26 1.53 4.80 -27.62
N VAL A 27 0.52 5.01 -28.46
CA VAL A 27 -0.85 5.22 -28.04
C VAL A 27 -1.15 4.01 -27.19
N ALA A 28 -1.20 4.21 -25.87
CA ALA A 28 -1.73 3.23 -24.95
C ALA A 28 -3.11 2.85 -25.48
N GLN A 29 -3.20 1.65 -26.04
CA GLN A 29 -4.47 1.12 -26.49
C GLN A 29 -5.34 1.00 -25.26
N ASP A 30 -6.45 1.73 -25.28
CA ASP A 30 -7.56 1.60 -24.35
C ASP A 30 -8.16 0.21 -24.60
N SER A 31 -7.58 -0.82 -23.98
CA SER A 31 -8.17 -2.15 -23.95
C SER A 31 -9.32 -2.08 -22.97
N ALA A 32 -10.55 -2.05 -23.49
CA ALA A 32 -11.77 -2.37 -22.75
C ALA A 32 -11.79 -3.87 -22.35
N GLY A 33 -10.73 -4.32 -21.68
CA GLY A 33 -10.64 -5.56 -20.93
C GLY A 33 -11.22 -5.34 -19.52
N ASP A 34 -11.59 -6.43 -18.87
CA ASP A 34 -12.13 -6.47 -17.50
C ASP A 34 -11.55 -5.37 -16.60
N PRO A 35 -12.38 -4.56 -15.90
CA PRO A 35 -11.87 -3.55 -14.97
C PRO A 35 -10.81 -4.16 -14.06
N THR A 36 -9.64 -3.51 -14.00
CA THR A 36 -8.51 -3.93 -13.15
C THR A 36 -8.97 -4.26 -11.73
N VAL A 37 -8.31 -5.19 -11.04
CA VAL A 37 -8.63 -5.57 -9.65
C VAL A 37 -8.77 -4.33 -8.75
N SER A 38 -7.85 -3.36 -8.85
CA SER A 38 -7.94 -2.08 -8.12
C SER A 38 -9.19 -1.27 -8.42
N ALA A 39 -9.70 -1.29 -9.65
CA ALA A 39 -10.94 -0.62 -10.02
C ALA A 39 -12.17 -1.30 -9.39
N LYS A 40 -12.21 -2.64 -9.39
CA LYS A 40 -13.28 -3.43 -8.74
C LYS A 40 -13.27 -3.20 -7.24
N LEU A 41 -12.11 -3.29 -6.59
CA LEU A 41 -11.98 -3.03 -5.15
C LEU A 41 -12.45 -1.62 -4.79
N VAL A 42 -12.05 -0.60 -5.56
CA VAL A 42 -12.53 0.77 -5.36
C VAL A 42 -14.05 0.87 -5.53
N ASP A 43 -14.62 0.23 -6.55
CA ASP A 43 -16.07 0.22 -6.79
C ASP A 43 -16.83 -0.44 -5.62
N TYR A 44 -16.36 -1.59 -5.13
CA TYR A 44 -16.97 -2.29 -4.00
C TYR A 44 -16.87 -1.51 -2.68
N ILE A 45 -15.75 -0.81 -2.43
CA ILE A 45 -15.59 0.10 -1.28
C ILE A 45 -16.62 1.22 -1.35
N LEU A 46 -16.79 1.84 -2.51
CA LEU A 46 -17.73 2.96 -2.71
C LEU A 46 -19.19 2.51 -2.58
N LYS A 47 -19.51 1.31 -3.08
CA LYS A 47 -20.84 0.70 -2.97
C LYS A 47 -21.11 0.07 -1.59
N LYS A 48 -20.08 -0.05 -0.75
CA LYS A 48 -20.11 -0.75 0.55
C LYS A 48 -20.51 -2.23 0.44
N SER A 49 -20.15 -2.85 -0.67
CA SER A 49 -20.28 -4.28 -0.96
C SER A 49 -19.17 -5.04 -0.26
N TRP A 50 -19.46 -5.74 0.83
CA TRP A 50 -18.42 -6.46 1.60
C TRP A 50 -18.12 -7.84 1.01
N ASP A 51 -19.15 -8.57 0.61
CA ASP A 51 -19.01 -9.96 0.18
C ASP A 51 -18.26 -10.05 -1.16
N GLU A 52 -18.60 -9.18 -2.11
CA GLU A 52 -17.89 -9.06 -3.39
C GLU A 52 -16.45 -8.58 -3.18
N PHE A 53 -16.23 -7.67 -2.24
CA PHE A 53 -14.91 -7.16 -1.92
C PHE A 53 -13.98 -8.24 -1.37
N VAL A 54 -14.45 -9.04 -0.41
CA VAL A 54 -13.66 -10.16 0.15
C VAL A 54 -13.40 -11.23 -0.90
N THR A 55 -14.38 -11.51 -1.78
CA THR A 55 -14.20 -12.45 -2.89
C THR A 55 -13.09 -11.98 -3.84
N GLU A 56 -13.06 -10.69 -4.16
CA GLU A 56 -12.04 -10.12 -5.03
C GLU A 56 -10.64 -10.12 -4.38
N LEU A 57 -10.55 -9.94 -3.06
CA LEU A 57 -9.28 -10.00 -2.32
C LEU A 57 -8.64 -11.39 -2.29
N GLN A 58 -9.43 -12.46 -2.46
CA GLN A 58 -8.95 -13.84 -2.43
C GLN A 58 -8.30 -14.29 -3.74
N ARG A 59 -8.31 -13.45 -4.78
CA ARG A 59 -7.70 -13.79 -6.06
C ARG A 59 -6.19 -13.88 -5.95
N GLU A 60 -5.59 -14.86 -6.61
CA GLU A 60 -4.13 -15.06 -6.64
C GLU A 60 -3.39 -13.91 -7.35
N ASP A 61 -4.06 -13.19 -8.26
CA ASP A 61 -3.51 -12.08 -9.05
C ASP A 61 -3.82 -10.70 -8.45
N MET A 62 -4.19 -10.64 -7.16
CA MET A 62 -4.52 -9.40 -6.47
C MET A 62 -3.27 -8.50 -6.33
N ASP A 63 -3.25 -7.38 -7.05
CA ASP A 63 -2.32 -6.27 -6.81
C ASP A 63 -3.10 -4.96 -6.53
N ALA A 64 -3.49 -4.79 -5.27
CA ALA A 64 -4.21 -3.60 -4.80
C ALA A 64 -3.28 -2.41 -4.46
N ASN A 65 -1.97 -2.52 -4.73
CA ASN A 65 -1.04 -1.39 -4.60
C ASN A 65 -1.08 -0.46 -5.82
N GLN A 66 -1.63 -0.93 -6.95
CA GLN A 66 -1.77 -0.12 -8.16
C GLN A 66 -3.00 0.80 -8.08
N PRO A 67 -2.90 2.02 -8.62
CA PRO A 67 -4.08 2.86 -8.80
C PRO A 67 -5.01 2.25 -9.87
N SER A 68 -6.32 2.40 -9.68
CA SER A 68 -7.31 2.14 -10.72
C SER A 68 -7.09 3.05 -11.94
N PRO A 69 -7.75 2.81 -13.09
CA PRO A 69 -7.66 3.68 -14.27
C PRO A 69 -8.06 5.14 -14.01
N THR A 70 -8.86 5.38 -12.95
CA THR A 70 -9.22 6.74 -12.49
C THR A 70 -8.18 7.36 -11.56
N GLY A 71 -7.04 6.70 -11.33
CA GLY A 71 -5.96 7.13 -10.44
C GLY A 71 -6.23 6.91 -8.96
N LYS A 72 -7.26 6.13 -8.60
CA LYS A 72 -7.65 5.88 -7.20
C LYS A 72 -7.01 4.61 -6.65
N LEU A 73 -6.39 4.71 -5.47
CA LEU A 73 -5.86 3.56 -4.74
C LEU A 73 -6.95 2.98 -3.82
N PRO A 74 -7.16 1.65 -3.79
CA PRO A 74 -8.14 1.01 -2.90
C PRO A 74 -7.99 1.43 -1.43
N LEU A 75 -6.76 1.42 -0.90
CA LEU A 75 -6.48 1.79 0.49
C LEU A 75 -6.82 3.26 0.77
N CYS A 76 -6.43 4.18 -0.11
CA CYS A 76 -6.76 5.59 0.05
C CYS A 76 -8.28 5.83 0.00
N GLU A 77 -9.01 5.13 -0.86
CA GLU A 77 -10.47 5.26 -0.94
C GLU A 77 -11.15 4.70 0.32
N ALA A 78 -10.71 3.55 0.84
CA ALA A 78 -11.21 3.00 2.11
C ALA A 78 -11.02 3.98 3.30
N VAL A 79 -9.90 4.69 3.32
CA VAL A 79 -9.66 5.75 4.33
C VAL A 79 -10.61 6.93 4.12
N LYS A 80 -10.81 7.39 2.88
CA LYS A 80 -11.72 8.50 2.56
C LYS A 80 -13.17 8.19 2.92
N THR A 81 -13.62 6.96 2.68
CA THR A 81 -14.96 6.50 3.05
C THR A 81 -15.11 6.23 4.55
N ARG A 82 -14.01 6.27 5.32
CA ARG A 82 -13.94 6.07 6.77
C ARG A 82 -14.32 4.65 7.22
N GLU A 83 -14.20 3.68 6.32
CA GLU A 83 -14.65 2.33 6.56
C GLU A 83 -13.48 1.47 7.08
N LEU A 84 -13.30 1.46 8.40
CA LEU A 84 -12.19 0.76 9.07
C LEU A 84 -12.04 -0.71 8.64
N LYS A 85 -13.16 -1.42 8.43
CA LYS A 85 -13.16 -2.83 8.01
C LYS A 85 -12.49 -3.08 6.65
N TYR A 86 -12.65 -2.16 5.69
CA TYR A 86 -11.99 -2.28 4.39
C TYR A 86 -10.51 -1.92 4.49
N VAL A 87 -10.16 -0.94 5.33
CA VAL A 87 -8.76 -0.58 5.59
C VAL A 87 -8.03 -1.77 6.23
N ASP A 88 -8.61 -2.41 7.25
CA ASP A 88 -8.00 -3.59 7.89
C ASP A 88 -7.82 -4.71 6.87
N ALA A 89 -8.87 -5.10 6.15
CA ALA A 89 -8.79 -6.17 5.15
C ALA A 89 -7.72 -5.93 4.08
N LEU A 90 -7.61 -4.70 3.54
CA LEU A 90 -6.56 -4.39 2.57
C LEU A 90 -5.16 -4.57 3.16
N ILE A 91 -4.93 -4.05 4.37
CA ILE A 91 -3.62 -4.15 5.02
C ILE A 91 -3.27 -5.61 5.31
N GLN A 92 -4.22 -6.41 5.80
CA GLN A 92 -4.01 -7.84 6.08
C GLN A 92 -3.67 -8.65 4.82
N HIS A 93 -4.13 -8.21 3.65
CA HIS A 93 -3.80 -8.77 2.35
C HIS A 93 -2.49 -8.21 1.76
N GLY A 94 -1.64 -7.55 2.58
CA GLY A 94 -0.32 -7.10 2.18
C GLY A 94 -0.31 -5.79 1.38
N VAL A 95 -1.40 -5.02 1.40
CA VAL A 95 -1.41 -3.70 0.79
C VAL A 95 -0.49 -2.76 1.57
N THR A 96 0.35 -2.06 0.84
CA THR A 96 1.40 -1.20 1.40
C THR A 96 0.76 0.06 2.01
N VAL A 97 1.00 0.32 3.29
CA VAL A 97 0.44 1.51 3.97
C VAL A 97 1.09 2.83 3.56
N SER A 98 2.25 2.77 2.89
CA SER A 98 2.98 3.93 2.37
C SER A 98 2.68 4.27 0.91
N VAL A 99 1.65 3.66 0.29
CA VAL A 99 1.20 4.05 -1.06
C VAL A 99 0.93 5.55 -1.13
N LYS A 100 1.19 6.17 -2.29
CA LYS A 100 0.95 7.59 -2.51
C LYS A 100 0.02 7.78 -3.69
N GLU A 101 -1.01 8.61 -3.51
CA GLU A 101 -1.92 8.95 -4.59
C GLU A 101 -1.15 9.56 -5.79
N PRO A 102 -1.39 9.10 -7.03
CA PRO A 102 -0.64 9.55 -8.20
C PRO A 102 -0.67 11.07 -8.42
N TYR A 103 -1.81 11.71 -8.15
CA TYR A 103 -1.99 13.14 -8.42
C TYR A 103 -1.46 14.02 -7.28
N THR A 104 -1.88 13.76 -6.04
CA THR A 104 -1.59 14.60 -4.86
C THR A 104 -0.30 14.19 -4.16
N GLY A 105 0.16 12.95 -4.33
CA GLY A 105 1.21 12.33 -3.52
C GLY A 105 0.78 12.04 -2.08
N ALA A 106 -0.51 12.15 -1.75
CA ALA A 106 -0.99 11.92 -0.39
C ALA A 106 -0.91 10.44 -0.03
N SER A 107 -0.37 10.15 1.16
CA SER A 107 -0.38 8.82 1.77
C SER A 107 -1.69 8.56 2.52
N PRO A 108 -2.08 7.29 2.75
CA PRO A 108 -3.24 6.93 3.56
C PRO A 108 -3.26 7.64 4.92
N ILE A 109 -2.11 7.74 5.60
CA ILE A 109 -2.02 8.40 6.90
C ILE A 109 -2.23 9.91 6.81
N LEU A 110 -1.72 10.57 5.77
CA LEU A 110 -1.98 11.98 5.54
C LEU A 110 -3.49 12.23 5.37
N ILE A 111 -4.17 11.40 4.58
CA ILE A 111 -5.62 11.47 4.39
C ILE A 111 -6.36 11.27 5.72
N ALA A 112 -5.94 10.30 6.54
CA ALA A 112 -6.55 10.02 7.84
C ALA A 112 -6.40 11.20 8.82
N PHE A 113 -5.23 11.84 8.85
CA PHE A 113 -4.97 13.00 9.72
C PHE A 113 -5.77 14.23 9.24
N GLN A 114 -5.80 14.50 7.93
CA GLN A 114 -6.58 15.60 7.35
C GLN A 114 -8.08 15.47 7.66
N ASN A 115 -8.62 14.25 7.65
CA ASN A 115 -10.03 13.96 7.91
C ASN A 115 -10.34 13.70 9.40
N ASN A 116 -9.34 13.81 10.28
CA ASN A 116 -9.47 13.55 11.71
C ASN A 116 -10.05 12.17 12.03
N LEU A 117 -9.40 11.11 11.52
CA LEU A 117 -9.83 9.71 11.67
C LEU A 117 -8.89 8.96 12.63
N PRO A 118 -9.01 9.13 13.96
CA PRO A 118 -8.05 8.59 14.92
C PRO A 118 -7.93 7.06 14.90
N ASP A 119 -9.03 6.33 14.72
CA ASP A 119 -8.98 4.86 14.70
C ASP A 119 -8.24 4.31 13.48
N ILE A 120 -8.51 4.88 12.29
CA ILE A 120 -7.82 4.52 11.06
C ILE A 120 -6.36 4.97 11.12
N ALA A 121 -6.09 6.18 11.63
CA ALA A 121 -4.74 6.70 11.83
C ALA A 121 -3.91 5.80 12.76
N ARG A 122 -4.48 5.39 13.89
CA ARG A 122 -3.86 4.44 14.83
C ARG A 122 -3.49 3.13 14.12
N MET A 123 -4.41 2.58 13.33
CA MET A 123 -4.16 1.33 12.60
C MET A 123 -3.05 1.50 11.57
N LEU A 124 -3.09 2.55 10.76
CA LEU A 124 -2.04 2.82 9.76
C LEU A 124 -0.65 2.98 10.42
N LEU A 125 -0.57 3.73 11.53
CA LEU A 125 0.67 3.90 12.29
C LEU A 125 1.18 2.57 12.88
N ALA A 126 0.28 1.74 13.42
CA ALA A 126 0.60 0.41 13.95
C ALA A 126 1.20 -0.52 12.88
N TYR A 127 0.77 -0.37 11.63
CA TYR A 127 1.32 -1.08 10.47
C TYR A 127 2.52 -0.40 9.81
N GLY A 128 3.04 0.68 10.41
CA GLY A 128 4.31 1.32 10.02
C GLY A 128 4.18 2.53 9.10
N ALA A 129 2.98 3.08 8.92
CA ALA A 129 2.82 4.30 8.14
C ALA A 129 3.62 5.46 8.75
N ASP A 130 4.49 6.08 7.94
CA ASP A 130 5.31 7.21 8.35
C ASP A 130 4.48 8.52 8.36
N PRO A 131 4.27 9.17 9.52
CA PRO A 131 3.55 10.44 9.61
C PRO A 131 4.33 11.64 9.06
N GLU A 132 5.64 11.51 8.82
CA GLU A 132 6.47 12.57 8.25
C GLU A 132 6.55 12.51 6.72
N ALA A 133 6.05 11.44 6.10
CA ALA A 133 5.98 11.30 4.65
C ALA A 133 5.18 12.45 4.01
N GLN A 134 5.84 13.20 3.13
CA GLN A 134 5.26 14.39 2.49
C GLN A 134 4.49 14.05 1.20
N ALA A 135 3.40 14.79 0.99
CA ALA A 135 2.71 14.90 -0.29
C ALA A 135 3.41 15.88 -1.25
N LYS A 136 2.94 15.98 -2.49
CA LYS A 136 3.55 16.87 -3.50
C LYS A 136 3.48 18.36 -3.16
N ASN A 137 2.56 18.75 -2.28
CA ASN A 137 2.45 20.13 -1.77
C ASN A 137 3.39 20.40 -0.58
N GLY A 138 4.27 19.44 -0.22
CA GLY A 138 5.23 19.56 0.87
C GLY A 138 4.67 19.32 2.27
N LYS A 139 3.36 19.06 2.42
CA LYS A 139 2.75 18.79 3.73
C LYS A 139 2.85 17.31 4.10
N SER A 140 3.28 17.04 5.33
CA SER A 140 3.25 15.71 5.96
C SER A 140 1.98 15.49 6.79
N ALA A 141 1.74 14.25 7.25
CA ALA A 141 0.59 13.96 8.12
C ALA A 141 0.70 14.72 9.44
N LYS A 142 1.90 14.78 10.02
CA LYS A 142 2.22 15.58 11.21
C LYS A 142 1.86 17.06 11.06
N ASP A 143 2.13 17.66 9.91
CA ASP A 143 1.84 19.09 9.67
C ASP A 143 0.34 19.42 9.67
N VAL A 144 -0.51 18.44 9.34
CA VAL A 144 -1.97 18.60 9.26
C VAL A 144 -2.70 18.06 10.49
N ALA A 145 -1.96 17.53 11.48
CA ALA A 145 -2.50 17.06 12.75
C ALA A 145 -3.20 18.20 13.50
N SER A 146 -4.53 18.20 13.49
CA SER A 146 -5.32 19.33 14.03
C SER A 146 -5.95 19.00 15.39
N SER A 147 -6.56 17.83 15.53
CA SER A 147 -7.30 17.43 16.72
C SER A 147 -6.40 16.96 17.86
N ALA A 148 -6.91 17.05 19.09
CA ALA A 148 -6.23 16.52 20.27
C ALA A 148 -5.99 15.00 20.16
N ALA A 149 -6.96 14.25 19.62
CA ALA A 149 -6.84 12.81 19.46
C ALA A 149 -5.72 12.41 18.49
N ILE A 150 -5.61 13.09 17.34
CA ILE A 150 -4.54 12.83 16.38
C ILE A 150 -3.16 13.25 16.93
N LYS A 151 -3.10 14.36 17.68
CA LYS A 151 -1.87 14.82 18.34
C LYS A 151 -1.40 13.83 19.41
N ASP A 152 -2.30 13.34 20.26
CA ASP A 152 -1.98 12.31 21.26
C ASP A 152 -1.45 11.02 20.60
N LEU A 153 -2.09 10.57 19.52
CA LEU A 153 -1.58 9.44 18.73
C LEU A 153 -0.18 9.72 18.19
N LEU A 154 0.04 10.90 17.61
CA LEU A 154 1.35 11.26 17.08
C LEU A 154 2.41 11.32 18.19
N ASP A 155 2.11 11.91 19.36
CA ASP A 155 3.04 11.99 20.49
C ASP A 155 3.43 10.60 21.00
N ARG A 156 2.46 9.68 21.09
CA ARG A 156 2.71 8.28 21.43
C ARG A 156 3.61 7.61 20.40
N TRP A 157 3.33 7.78 19.11
CA TRP A 157 4.15 7.23 18.03
C TRP A 157 5.56 7.82 18.01
N MET A 158 5.73 9.12 18.26
CA MET A 158 7.05 9.76 18.33
C MET A 158 7.90 9.23 19.49
N LYS A 159 7.25 8.80 20.58
CA LYS A 159 7.92 8.27 21.77
C LYS A 159 8.30 6.80 21.61
N ASP A 160 7.33 5.98 21.21
CA ASP A 160 7.44 4.51 21.26
C ASP A 160 7.37 3.85 19.85
N GLY A 161 7.34 4.64 18.78
CA GLY A 161 7.30 4.18 17.39
C GLY A 161 5.98 3.49 16.99
N PRO A 162 5.99 2.64 15.95
CA PRO A 162 4.85 1.79 15.59
C PRO A 162 4.36 0.90 16.75
N MET A 163 5.25 0.55 17.68
CA MET A 163 4.94 -0.25 18.88
C MET A 163 4.11 0.52 19.93
N ALA A 164 3.95 1.83 19.79
CA ALA A 164 3.15 2.65 20.72
C ALA A 164 1.68 2.24 20.82
N PHE A 165 1.19 1.49 19.83
CA PHE A 165 -0.21 1.06 19.72
C PHE A 165 -0.40 -0.44 19.94
N GLU A 166 0.68 -1.13 20.30
CA GLU A 166 0.70 -2.57 20.40
C GLU A 166 0.68 -3.05 21.84
N ASP A 167 0.06 -4.21 22.02
CA ASP A 167 0.17 -4.96 23.26
C ASP A 167 1.62 -5.44 23.44
N LYS A 168 2.00 -5.68 24.70
CA LYS A 168 3.35 -6.14 25.02
C LYS A 168 3.70 -7.41 24.24
N PRO A 169 4.96 -7.58 23.78
CA PRO A 169 5.39 -8.81 23.14
C PRO A 169 5.02 -10.05 23.97
N GLY A 170 4.40 -11.03 23.33
CA GLY A 170 3.92 -12.25 23.98
C GLY A 170 2.58 -12.13 24.71
N THR A 171 1.86 -11.01 24.60
CA THR A 171 0.46 -10.89 25.04
C THR A 171 -0.49 -11.69 24.13
N TRP A 172 -0.25 -11.65 22.83
CA TRP A 172 -0.99 -12.44 21.86
C TRP A 172 -0.35 -13.83 21.68
N VAL A 173 -1.16 -14.87 21.73
CA VAL A 173 -0.75 -16.26 21.53
C VAL A 173 -1.61 -16.91 20.45
N LYS A 174 -1.04 -17.85 19.69
CA LYS A 174 -1.83 -18.69 18.79
C LYS A 174 -2.67 -19.67 19.58
N ALA A 175 -3.94 -19.78 19.21
CA ALA A 175 -4.90 -20.74 19.74
C ALA A 175 -5.63 -21.42 18.57
N THR A 176 -6.20 -22.58 18.84
CA THR A 176 -6.94 -23.38 17.85
C THR A 176 -8.41 -23.30 18.17
N SER A 177 -9.23 -22.92 17.19
CA SER A 177 -10.68 -22.89 17.40
C SER A 177 -11.23 -24.30 17.50
N ALA A 178 -11.91 -24.60 18.61
CA ALA A 178 -12.60 -25.87 18.79
C ALA A 178 -13.88 -25.99 17.93
N THR A 179 -14.39 -24.88 17.40
CA THR A 179 -15.70 -24.78 16.74
C THR A 179 -15.62 -24.47 15.24
N HIS A 180 -14.47 -24.05 14.73
CA HIS A 180 -14.23 -23.74 13.33
C HIS A 180 -13.01 -24.52 12.85
N ASP A 181 -13.23 -25.68 12.24
CA ASP A 181 -12.27 -26.48 11.45
C ASP A 181 -10.80 -26.51 11.95
N GLN A 182 -10.58 -26.48 13.27
CA GLN A 182 -9.26 -26.31 13.87
C GLN A 182 -8.44 -25.12 13.32
N SER A 183 -9.12 -24.09 12.84
CA SER A 183 -8.49 -22.88 12.32
C SER A 183 -7.72 -22.17 13.45
N GLU A 184 -6.50 -21.75 13.14
CA GLU A 184 -5.69 -20.95 14.06
C GLU A 184 -6.25 -19.53 14.19
N TYR A 185 -6.25 -19.00 15.41
CA TYR A 185 -6.57 -17.61 15.70
C TYR A 185 -5.61 -17.06 16.74
N TRP A 186 -5.53 -15.74 16.83
CA TRP A 186 -4.74 -15.02 17.84
C TRP A 186 -5.62 -14.67 19.03
N TYR A 187 -5.14 -15.01 20.22
CA TYR A 187 -5.81 -14.75 21.48
C TYR A 187 -4.96 -13.84 22.36
N ASN A 188 -5.54 -12.74 22.83
CA ASN A 188 -4.91 -11.85 23.79
C ASN A 188 -5.20 -12.36 25.20
N LYS A 189 -4.15 -12.78 25.91
CA LYS A 189 -4.27 -13.36 27.27
C LYS A 189 -4.68 -12.35 28.34
N ASP A 190 -4.47 -11.06 28.10
CA ASP A 190 -4.70 -9.98 29.06
C ASP A 190 -6.12 -9.42 28.92
N THR A 191 -6.60 -9.24 27.68
CA THR A 191 -7.93 -8.66 27.38
C THR A 191 -9.01 -9.71 27.09
N GLN A 192 -8.62 -10.97 26.89
CA GLN A 192 -9.48 -12.07 26.41
C GLN A 192 -10.06 -11.84 25.00
N GLU A 193 -9.48 -10.93 24.23
CA GLU A 193 -9.87 -10.67 22.85
C GLU A 193 -9.35 -11.79 21.92
N GLY A 194 -10.18 -12.22 20.96
CA GLY A 194 -9.80 -13.15 19.89
C GLY A 194 -9.82 -12.47 18.53
N ARG A 195 -8.78 -12.67 17.73
CA ARG A 195 -8.66 -12.15 16.36
C ARG A 195 -8.26 -13.27 15.41
N TRP A 196 -8.95 -13.37 14.28
CA TRP A 196 -8.56 -14.26 13.19
C TRP A 196 -7.39 -13.69 12.38
N ASN A 197 -7.34 -12.37 12.29
CA ASN A 197 -6.25 -11.65 11.66
C ASN A 197 -5.07 -11.54 12.61
N LEU A 198 -3.88 -11.50 12.03
CA LEU A 198 -2.64 -11.29 12.75
C LEU A 198 -2.64 -9.90 13.43
N PRO A 199 -2.47 -9.83 14.76
CA PRO A 199 -2.31 -8.56 15.45
C PRO A 199 -1.05 -7.85 14.97
N PRO A 200 -1.07 -6.52 14.76
CA PRO A 200 0.10 -5.81 14.25
C PRO A 200 1.35 -5.99 15.14
N SER A 201 1.22 -6.14 16.46
CA SER A 201 2.31 -6.51 17.40
C SER A 201 3.02 -7.79 17.04
N CYS A 202 2.28 -8.75 16.49
CA CYS A 202 2.79 -10.02 16.02
C CYS A 202 3.30 -9.94 14.58
N SER A 203 3.02 -8.85 13.86
CA SER A 203 3.52 -8.56 12.50
C SER A 203 4.94 -8.01 12.50
N TRP A 204 5.42 -7.42 13.60
CA TRP A 204 6.76 -6.88 13.71
C TRP A 204 7.74 -7.91 14.29
N GLN A 205 8.80 -8.22 13.54
CA GLN A 205 9.88 -9.11 13.98
C GLN A 205 11.16 -8.33 14.17
N ARG A 206 11.83 -8.54 15.30
CA ARG A 206 13.15 -7.97 15.56
C ARG A 206 14.18 -8.60 14.62
N VAL A 207 14.86 -7.77 13.85
CA VAL A 207 16.01 -8.11 13.03
C VAL A 207 17.25 -7.50 13.67
N GLU A 208 18.21 -8.35 14.05
CA GLU A 208 19.47 -7.87 14.64
C GLU A 208 20.35 -7.29 13.53
N HIS A 209 20.58 -5.97 13.58
CA HIS A 209 21.57 -5.30 12.75
C HIS A 209 22.92 -5.27 13.50
N GLN A 210 24.03 -5.33 12.76
CA GLN A 210 25.40 -5.31 13.33
C GLN A 210 25.73 -4.01 14.11
N ASP A 211 24.88 -2.98 14.02
CA ASP A 211 25.07 -1.65 14.60
C ASP A 211 24.09 -1.38 15.75
N ALA A 212 24.15 -2.15 16.84
CA ALA A 212 23.59 -1.91 18.19
C ALA A 212 22.10 -1.50 18.37
N HIS A 213 21.38 -1.11 17.32
CA HIS A 213 19.97 -0.76 17.32
C HIS A 213 19.18 -1.91 16.70
N ALA A 214 18.23 -2.45 17.46
CA ALA A 214 17.30 -3.44 16.95
C ALA A 214 16.43 -2.80 15.86
N LEU A 215 16.46 -3.34 14.65
CA LEU A 215 15.50 -3.01 13.60
C LEU A 215 14.29 -3.93 13.73
N TYR A 216 13.11 -3.47 13.34
CA TYR A 216 11.89 -4.28 13.38
C TYR A 216 11.29 -4.30 11.99
N VAL A 217 11.03 -5.48 11.44
CA VAL A 217 10.40 -5.62 10.13
C VAL A 217 8.96 -6.08 10.30
N ASN A 218 8.01 -5.33 9.74
CA ASN A 218 6.62 -5.74 9.61
C ASN A 218 6.50 -6.72 8.45
N TYR A 219 6.23 -8.01 8.68
CA TYR A 219 6.15 -8.99 7.59
C TYR A 219 4.84 -8.95 6.80
N VAL A 220 3.82 -8.23 7.29
CA VAL A 220 2.58 -8.02 6.54
C VAL A 220 2.78 -6.94 5.49
N THR A 221 3.39 -5.81 5.89
CA THR A 221 3.59 -4.65 5.01
C THR A 221 4.97 -4.55 4.39
N GLY A 222 5.93 -5.35 4.85
CA GLY A 222 7.34 -5.34 4.42
C GLY A 222 8.16 -4.15 4.93
N GLN A 223 7.64 -3.37 5.89
CA GLN A 223 8.28 -2.14 6.38
C GLN A 223 9.33 -2.41 7.47
N VAL A 224 10.37 -1.58 7.58
CA VAL A 224 11.53 -1.72 8.50
C VAL A 224 11.60 -0.54 9.46
#